data_AF-A0A5N8VKP7-F1
#
_entry.id   AF-A0A5N8VKP7-F1
#
_cell.length_a   1.000
_cell.length_b   1.000
_cell.length_c   1.000
_cell.angle_alpha   90.00
_cell.angle_beta   90.00
_cell.angle_gamma   90.00
#
_symmetry.space_group_name_H-M   'P 1'
#
loop_
_entity.id
_entity.type
_entity.pdbx_description
1 polymer ?
#
loop_
_entity_poly.entity_id
_entity_poly.type
_entity_poly.pdbx_seq_one_letter_code
_entity_poly.pdbx_strand_id
1 'polypeptide(L)'
;MRNANNDAQVVLVVQNSGTKAAVIRGVIDTYIDGHYFGSIACKESTLNPGFTRGCFDITLSGTSTLRGETTLFMNGDQESNVSTDSWEG
;
A
#
# COMPACT_ATOMS: atom_id res chain seq x y z
N MET A 1 -11.17 7.57 1.31
CA MET A 1 -11.11 9.05 1.45
C MET A 1 -11.35 9.65 0.07
N ARG A 2 -12.32 10.56 -0.11
CA ARG A 2 -12.55 11.24 -1.41
C ARG A 2 -11.69 12.49 -1.51
N ASN A 3 -11.02 12.72 -2.64
CA ASN A 3 -10.57 14.07 -3.00
C ASN A 3 -11.73 14.85 -3.66
N ALA A 4 -11.53 16.13 -3.95
CA ALA A 4 -12.56 16.99 -4.55
C ALA A 4 -13.09 16.49 -5.93
N ASN A 5 -12.37 15.56 -6.58
CA ASN A 5 -12.71 14.99 -7.88
C ASN A 5 -13.34 13.59 -7.78
N ASN A 6 -13.61 13.12 -6.56
CA ASN A 6 -14.07 11.77 -6.29
C ASN A 6 -13.07 10.67 -6.73
N ASP A 7 -11.78 10.97 -6.61
CA ASP A 7 -10.74 9.98 -6.86
C ASP A 7 -10.42 9.18 -5.59
N ALA A 8 -10.00 7.93 -5.79
CA ALA A 8 -9.51 7.04 -4.76
C ALA A 8 -8.14 6.46 -5.16
N GLN A 9 -7.32 6.15 -4.16
CA GLN A 9 -6.00 5.57 -4.35
C GLN A 9 -5.66 4.66 -3.17
N VAL A 10 -5.07 3.50 -3.45
CA VAL A 10 -4.51 2.61 -2.44
C VAL A 10 -3.08 3.03 -2.12
N VAL A 11 -2.77 3.18 -0.83
CA VAL A 11 -1.45 3.61 -0.35
C VAL A 11 -0.97 2.67 0.74
N LEU A 12 0.21 2.08 0.55
CA LEU A 12 0.96 1.41 1.61
C LEU A 12 1.86 2.42 2.29
N VAL A 13 1.65 2.63 3.59
CA VAL A 13 2.49 3.50 4.42
C VAL A 13 3.18 2.65 5.47
N VAL A 14 4.51 2.67 5.48
CA VAL A 14 5.34 1.95 6.46
C VAL A 14 6.07 2.97 7.31
N GLN A 15 5.89 2.89 8.62
CA GLN A 15 6.59 3.70 9.60
C GLN A 15 7.52 2.81 10.43
N ASN A 16 8.81 3.14 10.47
CA ASN A 16 9.77 2.44 11.32
C ASN A 16 9.84 3.14 12.69
N SER A 17 9.04 2.64 13.64
CA SER A 17 9.07 3.07 15.05
C SER A 17 10.08 2.29 15.91
N GLY A 18 10.85 1.37 15.29
CA GLY A 18 11.87 0.58 15.97
C GLY A 18 13.16 1.37 16.22
N THR A 19 14.20 0.64 16.66
CA THR A 19 15.52 1.22 16.97
C THR A 19 16.59 0.89 15.93
N LYS A 20 16.26 0.08 14.91
CA LYS A 20 17.19 -0.37 13.86
C LYS A 20 16.62 -0.11 12.48
N ALA A 21 17.50 0.11 11.52
CA ALA A 21 17.11 0.18 10.11
C ALA A 21 16.62 -1.19 9.63
N ALA A 22 15.62 -1.18 8.75
CA ALA A 22 15.08 -2.37 8.11
C ALA A 22 15.07 -2.17 6.59
N VAL A 23 15.38 -3.21 5.83
CA VAL A 23 15.13 -3.21 4.38
C VAL A 23 13.67 -3.54 4.17
N ILE A 24 12.94 -2.69 3.46
CA ILE A 24 11.52 -2.88 3.20
C ILE A 24 11.24 -3.00 1.71
N ARG A 25 10.27 -3.85 1.37
CA ARG A 25 9.64 -3.93 0.06
C ARG A 25 8.15 -4.13 0.27
N GLY A 26 7.32 -3.58 -0.59
CA GLY A 26 5.87 -3.72 -0.53
C GLY A 26 5.31 -4.24 -1.84
N VAL A 27 4.16 -4.90 -1.77
CA VAL A 27 3.30 -5.20 -2.92
C VAL A 27 1.91 -4.67 -2.60
N ILE A 28 1.27 -4.05 -3.58
CA ILE A 28 -0.12 -3.59 -3.50
C ILE A 28 -0.89 -4.30 -4.61
N ASP A 29 -1.89 -5.09 -4.24
CA ASP A 29 -2.85 -5.69 -5.13
C ASP A 29 -4.15 -4.89 -5.07
N THR A 30 -4.60 -4.41 -6.22
CA THR A 30 -5.74 -3.51 -6.34
C THR A 30 -6.92 -4.25 -6.96
N TYR A 31 -8.11 -4.06 -6.36
CA TYR A 31 -9.38 -4.59 -6.82
C TYR A 31 -10.37 -3.45 -7.04
N ILE A 32 -11.02 -3.46 -8.21
CA ILE A 32 -12.02 -2.48 -8.61
C ILE A 32 -13.36 -3.21 -8.72
N ASP A 33 -14.38 -2.73 -8.00
CA ASP A 33 -15.72 -3.33 -8.01
C ASP A 33 -15.70 -4.86 -7.76
N GLY A 34 -14.78 -5.31 -6.89
CA GLY A 34 -14.59 -6.72 -6.55
C GLY A 34 -13.72 -7.54 -7.52
N HIS A 35 -13.28 -6.95 -8.63
CA HIS A 35 -12.43 -7.62 -9.63
C HIS A 35 -10.97 -7.23 -9.48
N TYR A 36 -10.06 -8.21 -9.56
CA TYR A 36 -8.62 -7.93 -9.57
C TYR A 36 -8.26 -7.08 -10.78
N PHE A 37 -7.64 -5.93 -10.51
CA PHE A 37 -7.23 -4.96 -11.51
C PHE A 37 -5.75 -5.11 -11.85
N GLY A 38 -4.90 -5.23 -10.82
CA GLY A 38 -3.46 -5.29 -11.01
C GLY A 38 -2.69 -5.27 -9.71
N SER A 39 -1.36 -5.37 -9.85
CA SER A 39 -0.42 -5.38 -8.74
C SER A 39 0.77 -4.49 -9.05
N ILE A 40 1.24 -3.76 -8.04
CA ILE A 40 2.49 -3.00 -8.11
C ILE A 40 3.46 -3.45 -7.04
N ALA A 41 4.75 -3.48 -7.41
CA ALA A 41 5.83 -3.73 -6.47
C ALA A 41 6.49 -2.40 -6.08
N CYS A 42 6.45 -2.08 -4.80
CA CYS A 42 7.14 -0.94 -4.23
C CYS A 42 8.65 -1.19 -4.22
N LYS A 43 9.42 -0.19 -4.67
CA LYS A 43 10.89 -0.30 -4.74
C LYS A 43 11.49 -0.60 -3.37
N GLU A 44 12.29 -1.67 -3.31
CA GLU A 44 13.05 -2.05 -2.13
C GLU A 44 13.96 -0.92 -1.65
N SER A 45 14.03 -0.73 -0.34
CA SER A 45 14.88 0.29 0.27
C SER A 45 15.09 0.09 1.75
N THR A 46 16.21 0.60 2.26
CA THR A 46 16.41 0.75 3.69
C THR A 46 15.53 1.87 4.27
N LEU A 47 14.73 1.55 5.28
CA LEU A 47 13.95 2.48 6.08
C LEU A 47 14.60 2.63 7.47
N ASN A 48 15.17 3.80 7.74
CA ASN A 48 15.79 4.11 9.02
C ASN A 48 14.72 4.40 10.11
N PRO A 49 15.05 4.19 11.40
CA PRO A 49 14.19 4.58 12.52
C PRO A 49 13.73 6.03 12.44
N GLY A 50 12.46 6.27 12.76
CA GLY A 50 11.86 7.61 12.76
C GLY A 50 11.45 8.14 11.39
N PHE A 51 11.69 7.38 10.31
CA PHE A 51 11.23 7.73 8.96
C PHE A 51 9.98 6.93 8.58
N THR A 52 9.21 7.51 7.67
CA THR A 52 8.04 6.91 7.03
C THR A 52 8.28 6.83 5.54
N ARG A 53 7.86 5.74 4.92
CA ARG A 53 7.87 5.57 3.47
C ARG A 53 6.50 5.17 2.96
N GLY A 54 6.03 5.91 1.96
CA GLY A 54 4.80 5.63 1.23
C GLY A 54 5.10 4.98 -0.12
N CYS A 55 4.18 4.13 -0.55
CA CYS A 55 4.08 3.59 -1.90
C CYS A 55 2.60 3.58 -2.27
N PHE A 56 2.28 3.95 -3.50
CA PHE A 56 0.91 4.10 -3.94
C PHE A 56 0.73 3.52 -5.33
N ASP A 57 -0.45 2.96 -5.57
CA ASP A 57 -0.87 2.52 -6.89
C ASP A 57 -1.53 3.68 -7.66
N ILE A 58 -2.02 3.43 -8.87
CA ILE A 58 -2.72 4.41 -9.69
C ILE A 58 -3.89 5.07 -8.95
N THR A 59 -4.08 6.36 -9.20
CA THR A 59 -5.28 7.09 -8.79
C THR A 59 -6.42 6.77 -9.73
N LEU A 60 -7.56 6.34 -9.20
CA LEU A 60 -8.75 5.97 -9.96
C LEU A 60 -9.86 6.99 -9.73
N SER A 61 -10.43 7.50 -10.82
CA SER A 61 -11.53 8.46 -10.81
C SER A 61 -12.87 7.76 -11.04
N GLY A 62 -13.91 8.17 -10.31
CA GLY A 62 -15.29 7.74 -10.58
C GLY A 62 -15.59 6.26 -10.29
N THR A 63 -14.71 5.58 -9.54
CA THR A 63 -14.89 4.18 -9.14
C THR A 63 -15.86 4.07 -7.97
N SER A 64 -16.71 3.03 -7.97
CA SER A 64 -17.70 2.81 -6.91
C SER A 64 -17.09 2.08 -5.71
N THR A 65 -16.23 1.09 -5.95
CA THR A 65 -15.55 0.34 -4.89
C THR A 65 -14.09 0.15 -5.25
N LEU A 66 -13.21 0.45 -4.30
CA LEU A 66 -11.77 0.22 -4.41
C LEU A 66 -11.29 -0.57 -3.20
N ARG A 67 -10.67 -1.72 -3.42
CA ARG A 67 -10.02 -2.50 -2.37
C ARG A 67 -8.54 -2.64 -2.67
N GLY A 68 -7.73 -2.45 -1.64
CA GLY A 68 -6.30 -2.66 -1.65
C GLY A 68 -5.91 -3.78 -0.71
N GLU A 69 -5.14 -4.74 -1.20
CA GLU A 69 -4.43 -5.70 -0.38
C GLU A 69 -2.95 -5.38 -0.45
N THR A 70 -2.29 -5.33 0.70
CA THR A 70 -0.88 -4.97 0.77
C THR A 70 -0.10 -6.06 1.45
N THR A 71 1.04 -6.43 0.88
CA THR A 71 2.00 -7.35 1.49
C THR A 71 3.30 -6.61 1.75
N LEU A 72 3.76 -6.61 3.00
CA LEU A 72 5.03 -6.02 3.41
C LEU A 72 6.09 -7.13 3.55
N PHE A 73 7.28 -6.85 3.05
CA PHE A 73 8.48 -7.66 3.28
C PHE A 73 9.46 -6.81 4.07
N MET A 74 10.00 -7.35 5.17
CA MET A 74 11.03 -6.70 5.97
C MET A 74 12.25 -7.63 6.07
N ASN A 75 13.43 -7.09 5.75
CA ASN A 75 14.73 -7.77 5.77
C ASN A 75 14.79 -9.07 4.94
N GLY A 76 14.01 -9.15 3.86
CA GLY A 76 13.94 -10.32 2.98
C GLY A 76 12.88 -11.34 3.37
N ASP A 77 12.33 -11.23 4.58
CA ASP A 77 11.22 -12.08 5.03
C ASP A 77 9.89 -11.42 4.68
N GLN A 78 8.92 -12.22 4.25
CA GLN A 78 7.54 -11.77 4.20
C GLN A 78 7.07 -11.52 5.62
N GLU A 79 6.82 -10.26 5.95
CA GLU A 79 6.13 -9.94 7.17
C GLU A 79 4.67 -10.27 6.95
N SER A 80 4.13 -11.15 7.79
CA SER A 80 2.74 -11.63 7.72
C SER A 80 1.69 -10.54 7.99
N ASN A 81 2.07 -9.27 7.93
CA ASN A 81 1.18 -8.13 7.93
C ASN A 81 0.64 -7.92 6.51
N VAL A 82 -0.27 -8.80 6.11
CA VAL A 82 -1.18 -8.49 5.01
C VAL A 82 -2.19 -7.49 5.57
N SER A 83 -2.13 -6.25 5.09
CA SER A 83 -3.15 -5.24 5.39
C SER A 83 -4.11 -5.20 4.22
N THR A 84 -5.38 -5.47 4.51
CA THR A 84 -6.48 -5.33 3.56
C THR A 84 -7.32 -4.14 4.00
N ASP A 85 -7.56 -3.21 3.08
CA ASP A 85 -8.50 -2.13 3.29
C ASP A 85 -9.40 -1.99 2.06
N SER A 86 -10.66 -1.67 2.30
CA SER A 86 -11.68 -1.54 1.26
C SER A 86 -12.45 -0.26 1.46
N TRP A 87 -12.62 0.46 0.37
CA TRP A 87 -13.38 1.67 0.31
C TRP A 87 -14.59 1.48 -0.60
N GLU A 88 -15.76 1.81 -0.07
CA GLU A 88 -17.02 1.89 -0.81
C GLU A 88 -17.40 3.38 -0.94
N GLY A 89 -17.78 3.75 -2.16
CA GLY A 89 -18.15 5.10 -2.57
C GLY A 89 -19.61 5.41 -2.35
#